data_AF-A0A2S5R9Q6-F1
#
_entry.id   AF-A0A2S5R9Q6-F1
#
_cell.length_a   1.000
_cell.length_b   1.000
_cell.length_c   1.000
_cell.angle_alpha   90.00
_cell.angle_beta   90.00
_cell.angle_gamma   90.00
#
_symmetry.space_group_name_H-M   'P 1'
#
loop_
_entity.id
_entity.type
_entity.pdbx_description
1 polymer ?
#
loop_
_entity_poly.entity_id
_entity_poly.type
_entity_poly.pdbx_seq_one_letter_code
_entity_poly.pdbx_strand_id
1 'polypeptide(L)'
;MDSAKGNTVHVRQLFINLKPGQIRYLRNKKDIFGIRLWLAARRAENGAWVIVATTDDPENALTRSKKRWNIETLFGFLKSKGVNFEDTHATFPERLHNLLSILTIAFCFAYKMSQIVVKEAPIKKKKHGRLEKSVLRVGLDLLRKLFFKIDRSVNNFVNDIASIFNQNTVIERVFTGR
;
A
#
# COMPACT_ATOMS: atom_id res chain seq x y z
N MET A 1 -7.74 27.80 -5.40
CA MET A 1 -8.90 27.36 -4.59
C MET A 1 -9.44 28.57 -3.90
N ASP A 2 -10.70 28.90 -4.13
CA ASP A 2 -11.24 30.14 -3.60
C ASP A 2 -11.55 29.99 -2.11
N SER A 3 -10.91 30.84 -1.33
CA SER A 3 -11.17 30.99 0.09
C SER A 3 -12.58 31.56 0.29
N ALA A 4 -13.07 31.51 1.53
CA ALA A 4 -14.33 32.16 1.91
C ALA A 4 -14.35 33.70 1.70
N LYS A 5 -13.22 34.27 1.23
CA LYS A 5 -13.01 35.67 0.86
C LYS A 5 -12.74 35.90 -0.64
N GLY A 6 -12.93 34.90 -1.51
CA GLY A 6 -12.74 35.04 -2.96
C GLY A 6 -11.28 35.00 -3.48
N ASN A 7 -10.30 34.78 -2.60
CA ASN A 7 -8.89 34.68 -3.01
C ASN A 7 -8.44 33.22 -3.20
N THR A 8 -7.62 32.96 -4.23
CA THR A 8 -6.98 31.67 -4.46
C THR A 8 -5.94 31.38 -3.38
N VAL A 9 -6.19 30.34 -2.58
CA VAL A 9 -5.32 29.92 -1.47
C VAL A 9 -4.76 28.53 -1.75
N HIS A 10 -3.50 28.29 -1.36
CA HIS A 10 -2.90 26.96 -1.47
C HIS A 10 -3.53 26.02 -0.44
N VAL A 11 -3.94 24.81 -0.83
CA VAL A 11 -4.67 23.84 0.03
C VAL A 11 -4.01 23.68 1.40
N ARG A 12 -2.68 23.59 1.42
CA ARG A 12 -1.89 23.39 2.64
C ARG A 12 -2.09 24.50 3.68
N GLN A 13 -2.36 25.74 3.24
CA GLN A 13 -2.61 26.86 4.15
C GLN A 13 -3.92 26.69 4.94
N LEU A 14 -4.92 25.99 4.37
CA LEU A 14 -6.17 25.67 5.06
C LEU A 14 -5.97 24.76 6.28
N PHE A 15 -4.84 24.03 6.32
CA PHE A 15 -4.49 23.09 7.36
C PHE A 15 -3.21 23.46 8.10
N ILE A 16 -2.71 24.70 8.00
CA ILE A 16 -1.39 25.09 8.52
C ILE A 16 -1.20 24.79 10.03
N ASN A 17 -2.28 24.86 10.82
CA ASN A 17 -2.27 24.58 12.26
C ASN A 17 -2.43 23.09 12.61
N LEU A 18 -2.45 22.18 11.63
CA LEU A 18 -2.58 20.74 11.88
C LEU A 18 -1.25 20.17 12.40
N LYS A 19 -1.24 19.63 13.61
CA LYS A 19 -0.05 19.02 14.23
C LYS A 19 0.13 17.57 13.73
N PRO A 20 1.36 17.01 13.77
CA PRO A 20 1.59 15.60 13.48
C PRO A 20 0.67 14.68 14.30
N GLY A 21 0.16 13.61 13.68
CA GLY A 21 -0.82 12.70 14.27
C GLY A 21 -2.28 13.16 14.17
N GLN A 22 -2.52 14.44 13.88
CA GLN A 22 -3.89 14.98 13.85
C GLN A 22 -4.56 14.81 12.48
N ILE A 23 -5.89 14.74 12.55
CA ILE A 23 -6.81 14.74 11.43
C ILE A 23 -7.70 15.98 11.54
N ARG A 24 -8.00 16.62 10.42
CA ARG A 24 -8.94 17.73 10.36
C ARG A 24 -9.82 17.64 9.13
N TYR A 25 -11.11 17.82 9.36
CA TYR A 25 -12.14 17.95 8.35
C TYR A 25 -12.56 19.41 8.24
N LEU A 26 -12.65 19.95 7.03
CA LEU A 26 -13.22 21.29 6.85
C LEU A 26 -14.75 21.21 6.92
N ARG A 27 -15.35 22.12 7.70
CA ARG A 27 -16.81 22.20 7.90
C ARG A 27 -17.59 22.75 6.71
N ASN A 28 -16.91 23.37 5.74
CA ASN A 28 -17.54 23.91 4.54
C ASN A 28 -16.81 23.38 3.30
N LYS A 29 -17.58 23.10 2.24
CA LYS A 29 -17.04 22.83 0.90
C LYS A 29 -16.19 24.00 0.40
N LYS A 30 -15.20 23.69 -0.42
CA LYS A 30 -14.32 24.64 -1.11
C LYS A 30 -14.42 24.47 -2.61
N ASP A 31 -14.29 25.57 -3.32
CA ASP A 31 -14.20 25.53 -4.78
C ASP A 31 -12.79 25.09 -5.19
N ILE A 32 -12.74 23.97 -5.90
CA ILE A 32 -11.54 23.34 -6.40
C ILE A 32 -11.76 23.10 -7.89
N PHE A 33 -11.14 23.95 -8.72
CA PHE A 33 -11.25 23.87 -10.18
C PHE A 33 -12.71 23.86 -10.67
N GLY A 34 -13.57 24.69 -10.08
CA GLY A 34 -15.00 24.78 -10.43
C GLY A 34 -15.88 23.69 -9.80
N ILE A 35 -15.32 22.84 -8.94
CA ILE A 35 -16.05 21.76 -8.26
C ILE A 35 -16.08 22.05 -6.75
N ARG A 36 -17.28 22.08 -6.17
CA ARG A 36 -17.47 22.24 -4.72
C ARG A 36 -17.21 20.92 -3.98
N LEU A 37 -16.06 20.84 -3.33
CA LEU A 37 -15.58 19.64 -2.66
C LEU A 37 -15.37 19.86 -1.16
N TRP A 38 -15.62 18.83 -0.37
CA TRP A 38 -15.15 18.73 1.00
C TRP A 38 -13.66 18.42 1.03
N LEU A 39 -12.98 18.91 2.07
CA LEU A 39 -11.56 18.65 2.27
C LEU A 39 -11.32 17.99 3.63
N ALA A 40 -10.54 16.91 3.63
CA ALA A 40 -10.04 16.24 4.81
C ALA A 40 -8.53 16.15 4.74
N ALA A 41 -7.84 16.42 5.84
CA ALA A 41 -6.38 16.31 5.90
C ALA A 41 -5.93 15.54 7.13
N ARG A 42 -4.85 14.77 6.96
CA ARG A 42 -4.10 14.15 8.03
C ARG A 42 -2.64 14.55 7.91
N ARG A 43 -2.01 14.88 9.05
CA ARG A 43 -0.57 15.01 9.15
C ARG A 43 -0.02 13.76 9.82
N ALA A 44 0.80 12.99 9.11
CA ALA A 44 1.46 11.82 9.67
C ALA A 44 2.48 12.22 10.75
N GLU A 45 2.85 11.27 11.62
CA GLU A 45 3.83 11.51 12.71
C GLU A 45 5.19 11.97 12.18
N ASN A 46 5.59 11.48 11.01
CA ASN A 46 6.79 11.91 10.30
C ASN A 46 6.65 13.28 9.60
N GLY A 47 5.53 13.98 9.80
CA GLY A 47 5.27 15.30 9.24
C GLY A 47 4.71 15.32 7.82
N ALA A 48 4.53 14.16 7.16
CA ALA A 48 3.97 14.07 5.82
C ALA A 48 2.49 14.46 5.79
N TRP A 49 2.05 15.10 4.70
CA TRP A 49 0.67 15.53 4.50
C TRP A 49 -0.10 14.53 3.64
N VAL A 50 -1.32 14.21 4.06
CA VAL A 50 -2.32 13.57 3.21
C VAL A 50 -3.52 14.49 3.19
N ILE A 51 -3.86 15.04 2.02
CA ILE A 51 -5.04 15.88 1.84
C ILE A 51 -5.92 15.22 0.78
N VAL A 52 -7.19 15.03 1.11
CA VAL A 52 -8.20 14.39 0.29
C VAL A 52 -9.28 15.41 -0.03
N ALA A 53 -9.60 15.55 -1.31
CA ALA A 53 -10.79 16.24 -1.76
C ALA A 53 -11.87 15.21 -2.12
N THR A 54 -13.10 15.42 -1.65
CA THR A 54 -14.20 14.47 -1.84
C THR A 54 -15.52 15.21 -2.07
N THR A 55 -16.40 14.63 -2.88
CA THR A 55 -17.79 15.07 -3.02
C THR A 55 -18.67 14.61 -1.86
N ASP A 56 -18.26 13.51 -1.24
CA ASP A 56 -19.00 12.77 -0.21
C ASP A 56 -18.59 13.22 1.21
N ASP A 57 -19.07 12.50 2.23
CA ASP A 57 -18.77 12.76 3.63
C ASP A 57 -17.25 12.89 3.93
N PRO A 58 -16.79 14.03 4.49
CA PRO A 58 -15.38 14.25 4.80
C PRO A 58 -14.84 13.33 5.90
N GLU A 59 -15.66 12.86 6.85
CA GLU A 59 -15.19 12.04 7.96
C GLU A 59 -14.68 10.68 7.49
N ASN A 60 -15.40 10.08 6.54
CA ASN A 60 -15.01 8.82 5.92
C ASN A 60 -14.00 8.96 4.76
N ALA A 61 -13.74 10.17 4.29
CA ALA A 61 -12.93 10.44 3.09
C ALA A 61 -11.50 9.89 3.18
N LEU A 62 -10.85 10.07 4.34
CA LEU A 62 -9.48 9.58 4.57
C LEU A 62 -9.44 8.05 4.62
N THR A 63 -10.41 7.42 5.26
CA THR A 63 -10.52 5.95 5.35
C THR A 63 -10.77 5.34 3.98
N ARG A 64 -11.69 5.91 3.19
CA ARG A 64 -11.97 5.45 1.82
C ARG A 64 -10.76 5.64 0.91
N SER A 65 -10.10 6.80 1.00
CA SER A 65 -8.89 7.07 0.22
C SER A 65 -7.75 6.13 0.57
N LYS A 66 -7.61 5.73 1.84
CA LYS A 66 -6.65 4.71 2.27
C LYS A 66 -6.93 3.35 1.60
N LYS A 67 -8.20 2.91 1.56
CA LYS A 67 -8.59 1.67 0.86
C LYS A 67 -8.24 1.76 -0.63
N ARG A 68 -8.55 2.88 -1.28
CA ARG A 68 -8.25 3.14 -2.69
C ARG A 68 -6.74 3.12 -2.98
N TRP A 69 -5.93 3.74 -2.13
CA TRP A 69 -4.47 3.76 -2.29
C TRP A 69 -3.88 2.34 -2.18
N ASN A 70 -4.42 1.46 -1.34
CA ASN A 70 -3.96 0.07 -1.32
C ASN A 70 -4.12 -0.61 -2.70
N ILE A 71 -5.23 -0.34 -3.39
CA ILE A 71 -5.50 -0.86 -4.75
C ILE A 71 -4.55 -0.21 -5.77
N GLU A 72 -4.33 1.11 -5.69
CA GLU A 72 -3.34 1.79 -6.56
C GLU A 72 -1.92 1.27 -6.35
N THR A 73 -1.57 0.90 -5.11
CA THR A 73 -0.27 0.31 -4.78
C THR A 73 -0.12 -1.07 -5.41
N LEU A 74 -1.18 -1.89 -5.38
CA LEU A 74 -1.23 -3.17 -6.09
C LEU A 74 -1.04 -2.95 -7.60
N PHE A 75 -1.83 -2.09 -8.23
CA PHE A 75 -1.70 -1.84 -9.67
C PHE A 75 -0.34 -1.25 -10.06
N GLY A 76 0.23 -0.36 -9.23
CA GLY A 76 1.57 0.16 -9.45
C GLY A 76 2.65 -0.91 -9.37
N PHE A 77 2.47 -1.92 -8.50
CA PHE A 77 3.35 -3.09 -8.45
C PHE A 77 3.21 -3.97 -9.69
N LEU A 78 1.98 -4.25 -10.13
CA LEU A 78 1.73 -5.09 -11.30
C LEU A 78 2.28 -4.44 -12.58
N LYS A 79 2.02 -3.15 -12.79
CA LYS A 79 2.37 -2.44 -14.03
C LYS A 79 3.87 -2.26 -14.21
N SER A 80 4.54 -1.50 -13.35
CA SER A 80 5.90 -1.00 -13.62
C SER A 80 6.92 -1.19 -12.51
N LYS A 81 6.49 -1.55 -11.29
CA LYS A 81 7.39 -1.68 -10.12
C LYS A 81 7.73 -3.12 -9.74
N GLY A 82 7.28 -4.10 -10.51
CA GLY A 82 7.34 -5.50 -10.10
C GLY A 82 7.25 -6.49 -11.24
N VAL A 83 6.05 -6.63 -11.82
CA VAL A 83 5.75 -7.71 -12.77
C VAL A 83 5.87 -7.26 -14.24
N ASN A 84 6.07 -5.96 -14.47
CA ASN A 84 6.18 -5.36 -15.81
C ASN A 84 5.04 -5.78 -16.73
N PHE A 85 3.82 -5.75 -16.18
CA PHE A 85 2.64 -6.25 -16.85
C PHE A 85 2.39 -5.57 -18.21
N GLU A 86 2.72 -4.28 -18.33
CA GLU A 86 2.59 -3.51 -19.57
C GLU A 86 3.52 -4.02 -20.69
N ASP A 87 4.66 -4.63 -20.33
CA ASP A 87 5.64 -5.18 -21.29
C ASP A 87 5.27 -6.59 -21.79
N THR A 88 4.28 -7.25 -21.16
CA THR A 88 3.88 -8.62 -21.53
C THR A 88 3.12 -8.69 -22.86
N HIS A 89 2.73 -7.53 -23.43
CA HIS A 89 1.93 -7.40 -24.65
C HIS A 89 0.68 -8.30 -24.67
N ALA A 90 0.16 -8.68 -23.50
CA ALA A 90 -0.99 -9.56 -23.38
C ALA A 90 -2.26 -8.81 -23.85
N THR A 91 -2.72 -9.11 -25.06
CA THR A 91 -3.88 -8.44 -25.69
C THR A 91 -5.20 -9.16 -25.46
N PHE A 92 -5.18 -10.44 -25.07
CA PHE A 92 -6.39 -11.24 -24.85
C PHE A 92 -6.98 -10.99 -23.45
N PRO A 93 -8.23 -10.49 -23.35
CA PRO A 93 -8.85 -10.14 -22.07
C PRO A 93 -8.93 -11.30 -21.07
N GLU A 94 -9.19 -12.52 -21.54
CA GLU A 94 -9.26 -13.72 -20.68
C GLU A 94 -7.91 -14.08 -20.06
N ARG A 95 -6.83 -14.02 -20.86
CA ARG A 95 -5.46 -14.24 -20.37
C ARG A 95 -5.05 -13.16 -19.38
N LEU A 96 -5.48 -11.92 -19.62
CA LEU A 96 -5.28 -10.80 -18.72
C LEU A 96 -5.98 -11.03 -17.37
N HIS A 97 -7.23 -11.48 -17.41
CA HIS A 97 -8.02 -11.80 -16.21
C HIS A 97 -7.34 -12.88 -15.39
N ASN A 98 -6.98 -14.01 -16.01
CA ASN A 98 -6.34 -15.13 -15.31
C ASN A 98 -4.98 -14.72 -14.72
N LEU A 99 -4.17 -13.97 -15.47
CA LEU A 99 -2.88 -13.47 -14.99
C LEU A 99 -3.06 -12.50 -13.81
N LEU A 100 -4.00 -11.55 -13.91
CA LEU A 100 -4.32 -10.64 -12.80
C LEU A 100 -4.77 -11.40 -11.56
N SER A 101 -5.66 -12.39 -11.70
CA SER A 101 -6.14 -13.21 -10.59
C SER A 101 -4.99 -13.91 -9.86
N ILE A 102 -4.10 -14.58 -10.60
CA ILE A 102 -2.92 -15.26 -10.02
C ILE A 102 -1.98 -14.26 -9.35
N LEU A 103 -1.70 -13.12 -10.00
CA LEU A 103 -0.81 -12.11 -9.46
C LEU A 103 -1.38 -11.42 -8.22
N THR A 104 -2.69 -11.18 -8.17
CA THR A 104 -3.36 -10.62 -6.98
C THR A 104 -3.27 -11.59 -5.81
N ILE A 105 -3.47 -12.89 -6.05
CA ILE A 105 -3.30 -13.92 -5.02
C ILE A 105 -1.85 -13.92 -4.52
N ALA A 106 -0.87 -13.99 -5.42
CA ALA A 106 0.55 -13.96 -5.10
C ALA A 106 0.94 -12.68 -4.32
N PHE A 107 0.39 -11.54 -4.70
CA PHE A 107 0.57 -10.28 -4.00
C PHE A 107 0.03 -10.33 -2.56
N CYS A 108 -1.17 -10.88 -2.36
CA CYS A 108 -1.76 -11.04 -1.02
C CYS A 108 -0.87 -11.90 -0.12
N PHE A 109 -0.34 -13.01 -0.64
CA PHE A 109 0.62 -13.86 0.07
C PHE A 109 1.90 -13.09 0.43
N ALA A 110 2.53 -12.45 -0.56
CA ALA A 110 3.75 -11.67 -0.35
C ALA A 110 3.55 -10.56 0.69
N TYR A 111 2.43 -9.85 0.60
CA TYR A 111 2.09 -8.78 1.52
C TYR A 111 1.90 -9.31 2.94
N LYS A 112 1.15 -10.39 3.15
CA LYS A 112 0.95 -10.99 4.48
C LYS A 112 2.25 -11.48 5.09
N MET A 113 3.08 -12.21 4.34
CA MET A 113 4.40 -12.65 4.80
C MET A 113 5.28 -11.48 5.20
N SER A 114 5.30 -10.43 4.39
CA SER A 114 6.10 -9.26 4.67
C SER A 114 5.65 -8.53 5.94
N GLN A 115 4.36 -8.51 6.28
CA GLN A 115 3.88 -7.90 7.52
C GLN A 115 4.45 -8.63 8.74
N ILE A 116 4.49 -9.96 8.72
CA ILE A 116 5.05 -10.79 9.80
C ILE A 116 6.54 -10.52 9.94
N VAL A 117 7.29 -10.61 8.84
CA VAL A 117 8.75 -10.46 8.88
C VAL A 117 9.18 -9.04 9.23
N VAL A 118 8.50 -8.01 8.72
CA VAL A 118 8.83 -6.60 9.02
C VAL A 118 8.47 -6.22 10.45
N LYS A 119 7.52 -6.94 11.08
CA LYS A 119 7.22 -6.76 12.50
C LYS A 119 8.38 -7.20 13.38
N GLU A 120 8.99 -8.34 13.06
CA GLU A 120 10.12 -8.91 13.81
C GLU A 120 11.46 -8.24 13.45
N ALA A 121 11.66 -7.96 12.17
CA ALA A 121 12.87 -7.33 11.64
C ALA A 121 12.50 -6.09 10.80
N PRO A 122 12.33 -4.91 11.45
CA PRO A 122 11.97 -3.68 10.77
C PRO A 122 12.96 -3.30 9.67
N ILE A 123 12.45 -2.93 8.50
CA ILE A 123 13.28 -2.49 7.37
C ILE A 123 13.95 -1.16 7.72
N LYS A 124 15.27 -1.11 7.52
CA LYS A 124 16.06 0.11 7.73
C LYS A 124 15.56 1.26 6.84
N LYS A 125 15.35 2.42 7.45
CA LYS A 125 15.18 3.70 6.73
C LYS A 125 16.55 4.28 6.39
N LYS A 126 16.73 4.68 5.13
CA LYS A 126 17.95 5.36 4.68
C LYS A 126 17.93 6.85 5.04
N LYS A 127 19.08 7.53 4.88
CA LYS A 127 19.24 8.97 5.20
C LYS A 127 18.18 9.86 4.54
N HIS A 128 17.73 9.52 3.32
CA HIS A 128 16.67 10.21 2.60
C HIS A 128 15.23 9.86 3.07
N GLY A 129 15.07 9.21 4.22
CA GLY A 129 13.77 8.94 4.86
C GLY A 129 12.93 7.81 4.24
N ARG A 130 13.38 7.18 3.15
CA ARG A 130 12.68 6.04 2.52
C ARG A 130 13.25 4.72 3.04
N LEU A 131 12.41 3.69 3.07
CA LEU A 131 12.84 2.32 3.36
C LEU A 131 13.84 1.85 2.31
N GLU A 132 14.82 1.07 2.73
CA GLU A 132 15.81 0.45 1.83
C GLU A 132 15.17 -0.50 0.81
N LYS A 133 14.18 -1.27 1.26
CA LYS A 133 13.34 -2.11 0.41
C LYS A 133 11.87 -1.78 0.69
N SER A 134 11.02 -1.93 -0.32
CA SER A 134 9.58 -1.89 -0.08
C SER A 134 9.18 -3.12 0.76
N VAL A 135 8.16 -2.96 1.60
CA VAL A 135 7.61 -4.06 2.43
C VAL A 135 7.23 -5.26 1.54
N LEU A 136 6.54 -4.99 0.43
CA LEU A 136 6.18 -6.01 -0.54
C LEU A 136 7.40 -6.74 -1.14
N ARG A 137 8.50 -6.03 -1.43
CA ARG A 137 9.71 -6.65 -1.99
C ARG A 137 10.31 -7.68 -1.03
N VAL A 138 10.26 -7.42 0.28
CA VAL A 138 10.67 -8.39 1.30
C VAL A 138 9.81 -9.66 1.19
N GLY A 139 8.48 -9.50 1.08
CA GLY A 139 7.55 -10.63 0.89
C GLY A 139 7.82 -11.45 -0.36
N LEU A 140 8.12 -10.79 -1.48
CA LEU A 140 8.44 -11.47 -2.74
C LEU A 140 9.79 -12.18 -2.69
N ASP A 141 10.81 -11.57 -2.09
CA ASP A 141 12.11 -12.21 -1.89
C ASP A 141 11.95 -13.49 -1.04
N LEU A 142 11.04 -13.49 -0.06
CA LEU A 142 10.70 -14.66 0.76
C LEU A 142 9.96 -15.73 -0.03
N LEU A 143 8.91 -15.36 -0.78
CA LEU A 143 8.22 -16.30 -1.67
C LEU A 143 9.22 -16.93 -2.63
N ARG A 144 10.09 -16.14 -3.26
CA ARG A 144 11.12 -16.64 -4.16
C ARG A 144 12.03 -17.66 -3.49
N LYS A 145 12.48 -17.40 -2.26
CA LYS A 145 13.29 -18.35 -1.48
C LYS A 145 12.51 -19.64 -1.19
N LEU A 146 11.23 -19.54 -0.85
CA LEU A 146 10.38 -20.72 -0.65
C LEU A 146 10.28 -21.52 -1.94
N PHE A 147 9.96 -20.88 -3.08
CA PHE A 147 9.91 -21.51 -4.40
C PHE A 147 11.20 -22.22 -4.78
N PHE A 148 12.37 -21.62 -4.54
CA PHE A 148 13.65 -22.29 -4.79
C PHE A 148 13.93 -23.48 -3.86
N LYS A 149 13.26 -23.57 -2.70
CA LYS A 149 13.32 -24.74 -1.81
C LYS A 149 12.30 -25.84 -2.19
N ILE A 150 11.33 -25.57 -3.07
CA ILE A 150 10.26 -26.52 -3.49
C ILE A 150 10.79 -27.73 -4.27
N ASP A 151 12.05 -27.71 -4.71
CA ASP A 151 12.70 -28.89 -5.29
C ASP A 151 12.59 -30.15 -4.39
N ARG A 152 12.19 -29.99 -3.11
CA ARG A 152 11.67 -31.05 -2.23
C ARG A 152 10.16 -30.94 -1.95
N SER A 153 9.34 -31.52 -2.85
CA SER A 153 7.93 -31.91 -2.65
C SER A 153 6.88 -30.79 -2.44
N VAL A 154 5.84 -30.79 -3.28
CA VAL A 154 4.68 -29.87 -3.26
C VAL A 154 3.94 -29.89 -1.92
N ASN A 155 3.89 -31.03 -1.23
CA ASN A 155 3.20 -31.15 0.07
C ASN A 155 3.90 -30.34 1.17
N ASN A 156 5.23 -30.24 1.12
CA ASN A 156 5.99 -29.41 2.06
C ASN A 156 5.71 -27.93 1.83
N PHE A 157 5.57 -27.51 0.56
CA PHE A 157 5.21 -26.15 0.21
C PHE A 157 3.82 -25.75 0.70
N VAL A 158 2.83 -26.62 0.51
CA VAL A 158 1.46 -26.38 1.01
C VAL A 158 1.47 -26.27 2.53
N ASN A 159 2.22 -27.11 3.23
CA ASN A 159 2.36 -27.06 4.68
C ASN A 159 3.10 -25.80 5.16
N ASP A 160 4.16 -25.37 4.47
CA ASP A 160 4.89 -24.14 4.79
C ASP A 160 4.01 -22.90 4.54
N ILE A 161 3.23 -22.90 3.46
CA ILE A 161 2.21 -21.86 3.23
C ILE A 161 1.15 -21.88 4.33
N ALA A 162 0.56 -23.02 4.65
CA ALA A 162 -0.46 -23.13 5.69
C ALA A 162 0.06 -22.66 7.06
N SER A 163 1.33 -22.96 7.36
CA SER A 163 2.02 -22.51 8.57
C SER A 163 2.19 -20.98 8.65
N ILE A 164 2.23 -20.29 7.50
CA ILE A 164 2.25 -18.82 7.45
C ILE A 164 0.92 -18.19 7.87
N PHE A 165 -0.20 -18.86 7.61
CA PHE A 165 -1.53 -18.37 8.00
C PHE A 165 -1.92 -18.75 9.42
N ASN A 166 -1.34 -19.82 9.97
CA ASN A 166 -1.41 -20.16 11.39
C ASN A 166 -0.27 -19.43 12.12
N GLN A 167 -0.57 -18.22 12.61
CA GLN A 167 0.29 -17.13 13.12
C GLN A 167 1.55 -17.43 13.99
N ASN A 168 1.99 -18.68 14.21
CA ASN A 168 3.02 -19.06 15.18
C ASN A 168 4.33 -19.68 14.64
N THR A 169 4.55 -19.90 13.34
CA THR A 169 5.69 -20.77 12.92
C THR A 169 6.65 -20.22 11.85
N VAL A 170 6.39 -19.05 11.27
CA VAL A 170 7.20 -18.53 10.14
C VAL A 170 8.60 -18.06 10.58
N ILE A 171 8.73 -17.57 11.80
CA ILE A 171 9.95 -16.93 12.29
C ILE A 171 11.06 -17.96 12.47
N GLU A 172 10.74 -19.13 13.03
CA GLU A 172 11.73 -20.17 13.31
C GLU A 172 12.27 -20.81 12.01
N ARG A 173 11.42 -21.24 11.08
CA ARG A 173 11.87 -21.97 9.87
C ARG A 173 12.62 -21.11 8.85
N VAL A 174 12.32 -19.82 8.76
CA VAL A 174 12.92 -18.94 7.73
C VAL A 174 14.23 -18.32 8.20
N PHE A 175 14.38 -18.04 9.50
CA PHE A 175 15.57 -17.40 10.06
C PHE A 175 16.57 -18.36 10.73
N THR A 176 16.16 -19.53 11.20
CA THR A 176 17.08 -20.47 11.91
C THR A 176 17.65 -21.60 11.07
N GLY A 177 17.23 -21.73 9.80
CA GLY A 177 17.80 -22.74 8.89
C GLY A 177 17.56 -24.20 9.31
N ARG A 178 16.62 -24.44 10.22
CA ARG A 178 16.07 -25.77 10.54
C ARG A 178 14.78 -26.01 9.79
#